data_AF-A0A2A2HDE2-F1
#
_entry.id   AF-A0A2A2HDE2-F1
#
_cell.length_a   1.000
_cell.length_b   1.000
_cell.length_c   1.000
_cell.angle_alpha   90.00
_cell.angle_beta   90.00
_cell.angle_gamma   90.00
#
_symmetry.space_group_name_H-M   'P 1'
#
loop_
_entity.id
_entity.type
_entity.pdbx_description
1 polymer ?
#
loop_
_entity_poly.entity_id
_entity_poly.type
_entity_poly.pdbx_seq_one_letter_code
_entity_poly.pdbx_strand_id
1 'polypeptide(L)'
;MKIAVIPDMAMMVVNLVNKMGHECFCACNITQDDLENHEITNDDECFIDYSKPPFNMKGYNMNEYMKYTSFDEPSGVKGRVILYDNIIENSDAVIIINENTHTKDNEKMYDTLNELILFSCISCHNAYEVLVHEIRRKKIPRLELTKPSSRDELIKFIEDITEFLENVEQLPESCVVDKRIKSCGISLDEVSEIFKSDETLEKKDRR
;
A
#
# COMPACT_ATOMS: atom_id res chain seq x y z
N MET A 1 -2.71 -13.19 6.46
CA MET A 1 -3.68 -12.08 6.25
C MET A 1 -3.58 -11.56 4.82
N LYS A 2 -4.59 -10.81 4.34
CA LYS A 2 -4.53 -10.11 3.04
C LYS A 2 -3.89 -8.73 3.22
N ILE A 3 -2.67 -8.58 2.73
CA ILE A 3 -1.87 -7.37 2.95
C ILE A 3 -1.75 -6.60 1.65
N ALA A 4 -2.26 -5.37 1.62
CA ALA A 4 -2.10 -4.48 0.49
C ALA A 4 -0.75 -3.75 0.57
N VAL A 5 -0.09 -3.60 -0.58
CA VAL A 5 1.16 -2.84 -0.70
C VAL A 5 0.93 -1.68 -1.67
N ILE A 6 1.30 -0.47 -1.24
CA ILE A 6 1.10 0.75 -2.00
C ILE A 6 2.45 1.49 -2.11
N PRO A 7 2.92 1.85 -3.33
CA PRO A 7 2.30 1.64 -4.62
C PRO A 7 2.17 0.15 -4.96
N ASP A 8 1.12 -0.18 -5.72
CA ASP A 8 0.80 -1.56 -6.09
C ASP A 8 1.99 -2.21 -6.79
N MET A 9 2.19 -3.50 -6.54
CA MET A 9 3.26 -4.31 -7.16
C MET A 9 4.69 -3.84 -6.86
N ALA A 10 4.95 -3.29 -5.67
CA ALA A 10 6.32 -3.12 -5.17
C ALA A 10 7.00 -4.49 -4.94
N MET A 11 7.56 -5.08 -6.01
CA MET A 11 8.03 -6.48 -6.11
C MET A 11 8.86 -6.99 -4.94
N MET A 12 9.74 -6.14 -4.40
CA MET A 12 10.56 -6.51 -3.25
C MET A 12 9.69 -6.80 -2.00
N VAL A 13 8.69 -5.95 -1.75
CA VAL A 13 7.80 -6.07 -0.60
C VAL A 13 6.80 -7.20 -0.81
N VAL A 14 6.26 -7.35 -2.03
CA VAL A 14 5.38 -8.47 -2.40
C VAL A 14 6.04 -9.81 -2.04
N ASN A 15 7.31 -9.99 -2.42
CA ASN A 15 8.07 -11.20 -2.10
C ASN A 15 8.28 -11.40 -0.59
N LEU A 16 8.50 -10.32 0.17
CA LEU A 16 8.62 -10.41 1.64
C LEU A 16 7.31 -10.83 2.29
N VAL A 17 6.19 -10.22 1.90
CA VAL A 17 4.85 -10.56 2.38
C VAL A 17 4.56 -12.05 2.17
N ASN A 18 4.80 -12.55 0.96
CA ASN A 18 4.56 -13.96 0.61
C ASN A 18 5.48 -14.92 1.38
N LYS A 19 6.77 -14.57 1.57
CA LYS A 19 7.70 -15.37 2.37
C LYS A 19 7.28 -15.52 3.83
N MET A 20 6.60 -14.51 4.37
CA MET A 20 6.08 -14.52 5.75
C MET A 20 4.74 -15.24 5.87
N GLY A 21 4.24 -15.88 4.80
CA GLY A 21 2.99 -16.65 4.80
C GLY A 21 1.73 -15.79 4.69
N HIS A 22 1.87 -14.50 4.37
CA HIS A 22 0.75 -13.60 4.11
C HIS A 22 0.46 -13.51 2.61
N GLU A 23 -0.77 -13.20 2.24
CA GLU A 23 -1.19 -13.04 0.85
C GLU A 23 -1.06 -11.56 0.47
N CYS A 24 -0.18 -11.25 -0.50
CA CYS A 24 -0.10 -9.89 -1.03
C CYS A 24 -1.31 -9.60 -1.93
N PHE A 25 -2.07 -8.57 -1.57
CA PHE A 25 -3.30 -8.21 -2.26
C PHE A 25 -3.03 -7.11 -3.30
N CYS A 26 -3.38 -7.38 -4.56
CA CYS A 26 -3.13 -6.51 -5.72
C CYS A 26 -4.46 -6.05 -6.35
N ALA A 27 -4.46 -4.89 -7.02
CA ALA A 27 -5.63 -4.37 -7.74
C ALA A 27 -6.16 -5.37 -8.78
N CYS A 28 -5.24 -6.13 -9.38
CA CYS A 28 -5.53 -7.07 -10.43
C CYS A 28 -5.95 -8.47 -9.94
N ASN A 29 -6.15 -8.73 -8.63
CA ASN A 29 -6.52 -10.08 -8.13
C ASN A 29 -5.59 -11.21 -8.66
N ILE A 30 -4.32 -10.92 -8.95
CA ILE A 30 -3.34 -11.93 -9.36
C ILE A 30 -2.73 -12.50 -8.10
N THR A 31 -2.75 -13.82 -7.97
CA THR A 31 -1.99 -14.49 -6.92
C THR A 31 -0.56 -14.75 -7.39
N GLN A 32 0.36 -14.91 -6.44
CA GLN A 32 1.74 -15.31 -6.76
C GLN A 32 1.78 -16.64 -7.55
N ASP A 33 0.92 -17.58 -7.19
CA ASP A 33 0.78 -18.86 -7.88
C ASP A 33 0.37 -18.68 -9.36
N ASP A 34 -0.47 -17.69 -9.66
CA ASP A 34 -0.83 -17.36 -11.04
C ASP A 34 0.37 -16.84 -11.84
N LEU A 35 1.25 -16.06 -11.22
CA LEU A 35 2.47 -15.53 -11.84
C LEU A 35 3.54 -16.60 -12.06
N GLU A 36 3.66 -17.56 -11.14
CA GLU A 36 4.67 -18.62 -11.20
C GLU A 36 4.26 -19.79 -12.10
N ASN A 37 2.97 -20.16 -12.11
CA ASN A 37 2.48 -21.30 -12.88
C ASN A 37 2.06 -20.96 -14.32
N HIS A 38 1.77 -19.70 -14.61
CA HIS A 38 1.52 -19.26 -15.96
C HIS A 38 2.75 -18.55 -16.51
N GLU A 39 3.50 -19.27 -17.35
CA GLU A 39 4.33 -18.60 -18.34
C GLU A 39 3.40 -17.67 -19.13
N ILE A 40 3.53 -16.36 -18.90
CA ILE A 40 2.98 -15.33 -19.80
C ILE A 40 3.87 -15.33 -21.05
N THR A 41 4.04 -16.48 -21.69
CA THR A 41 4.74 -16.65 -22.96
C THR A 41 3.75 -16.29 -24.04
N ASN A 42 4.09 -15.25 -24.80
CA ASN A 42 3.27 -14.65 -25.86
C ASN A 42 3.12 -15.56 -27.09
N ASP A 43 3.28 -16.89 -26.95
CA ASP A 43 3.46 -17.81 -28.07
C ASP A 43 2.29 -18.77 -28.26
N ASP A 44 1.35 -18.85 -27.32
CA ASP A 44 0.12 -19.65 -27.49
C ASP A 44 -1.06 -18.74 -27.88
N GLU A 45 -1.31 -18.62 -29.19
CA GLU A 45 -2.44 -17.88 -29.80
C GLU A 45 -3.83 -18.37 -29.35
N CYS A 46 -3.92 -19.34 -28.43
CA CYS A 46 -5.15 -19.85 -27.84
C CYS A 46 -5.01 -19.90 -26.32
N PHE A 47 -5.41 -18.84 -25.63
CA PHE A 47 -6.22 -18.83 -24.39
C PHE A 47 -6.08 -17.44 -23.75
N ILE A 48 -6.73 -16.43 -24.34
CA ILE A 48 -7.03 -15.21 -23.59
C ILE A 48 -8.03 -15.62 -22.51
N ASP A 49 -7.51 -15.84 -21.32
CA ASP A 49 -8.34 -16.09 -20.15
C ASP A 49 -8.94 -14.75 -19.71
N TYR A 50 -10.17 -14.49 -20.16
CA TYR A 50 -10.94 -13.30 -19.79
C TYR A 50 -11.26 -13.23 -18.29
N SER A 51 -10.97 -14.29 -17.52
CA SER A 51 -11.04 -14.30 -16.06
C SER A 51 -9.74 -13.88 -15.36
N LYS A 52 -8.67 -13.58 -16.12
CA LYS A 52 -7.38 -13.07 -15.63
C LYS A 52 -7.12 -11.63 -16.06
N PRO A 53 -6.23 -10.89 -15.41
CA PRO A 53 -5.89 -9.52 -15.80
C PRO A 53 -5.33 -9.44 -17.21
N PRO A 54 -5.58 -8.34 -17.93
CA PRO A 54 -6.34 -7.16 -17.51
C PRO A 54 -7.87 -7.36 -17.54
N PHE A 55 -8.36 -8.51 -18.01
CA PHE A 55 -9.78 -8.74 -18.31
C PHE A 55 -10.65 -9.09 -17.10
N ASN A 56 -10.03 -9.59 -16.03
CA ASN A 56 -10.69 -9.82 -14.73
C ASN A 56 -11.00 -8.52 -13.97
N MET A 57 -10.50 -7.38 -14.46
CA MET A 57 -10.99 -6.06 -14.10
C MET A 57 -12.40 -5.98 -14.71
N LYS A 58 -13.34 -6.69 -14.07
CA LYS A 58 -14.76 -6.59 -14.39
C LYS A 58 -15.05 -5.10 -14.42
N GLY A 59 -15.72 -4.64 -15.47
CA GLY A 59 -16.08 -3.24 -15.62
C GLY A 59 -16.91 -2.81 -14.41
N TYR A 60 -16.20 -2.40 -13.36
CA TYR A 60 -16.75 -1.81 -12.16
C TYR A 60 -17.58 -0.65 -12.67
N ASN A 61 -18.83 -0.60 -12.22
CA ASN A 61 -19.72 0.43 -12.71
C ASN A 61 -19.07 1.77 -12.36
N MET A 62 -19.05 2.71 -13.31
CA MET A 62 -18.55 4.07 -13.06
C MET A 62 -19.18 4.71 -11.80
N ASN A 63 -20.36 4.22 -11.39
CA ASN A 63 -21.04 4.58 -10.14
C ASN A 63 -20.28 4.16 -8.87
N GLU A 64 -19.50 3.08 -8.87
CA GLU A 64 -18.73 2.62 -7.70
C GLU A 64 -17.62 3.60 -7.34
N TYR A 65 -17.05 4.30 -8.32
CA TYR A 65 -16.10 5.39 -8.09
C TYR A 65 -16.67 6.50 -7.21
N MET A 66 -17.98 6.76 -7.32
CA MET A 66 -18.64 7.83 -6.55
C MET A 66 -18.64 7.56 -5.04
N LYS A 67 -18.26 6.34 -4.60
CA LYS A 67 -17.99 6.05 -3.18
C LYS A 67 -16.81 6.87 -2.64
N TYR A 68 -15.79 7.08 -3.47
CA TYR A 68 -14.48 7.57 -3.04
C TYR A 68 -14.28 9.06 -3.34
N THR A 69 -14.90 9.58 -4.38
CA THR A 69 -14.64 10.94 -4.85
C THR A 69 -15.76 11.43 -5.78
N SER A 70 -15.66 12.65 -6.31
CA SER A 70 -16.77 13.33 -6.97
C SER A 70 -17.04 12.81 -8.39
N PHE A 71 -17.95 13.45 -9.12
CA PHE A 71 -18.17 13.14 -10.53
C PHE A 71 -17.24 13.91 -11.48
N ASP A 72 -16.58 14.98 -11.04
CA ASP A 72 -15.87 15.91 -11.93
C ASP A 72 -14.39 15.56 -12.17
N GLU A 73 -13.89 14.53 -11.50
CA GLU A 73 -12.50 14.12 -11.57
C GLU A 73 -12.14 13.59 -12.98
N PRO A 74 -10.88 13.70 -13.41
CA PRO A 74 -10.44 13.21 -14.71
C PRO A 74 -10.66 11.70 -14.88
N SER A 75 -10.99 11.26 -16.10
CA SER A 75 -11.21 9.84 -16.42
C SER A 75 -10.03 8.94 -16.06
N GLY A 76 -8.79 9.45 -16.15
CA GLY A 76 -7.59 8.71 -15.74
C GLY A 76 -7.50 8.46 -14.23
N VAL A 77 -8.02 9.37 -13.39
CA VAL A 77 -8.11 9.17 -11.93
C VAL A 77 -9.21 8.17 -11.64
N LYS A 78 -10.37 8.36 -12.28
CA LYS A 78 -11.54 7.48 -12.19
C LYS A 78 -11.21 6.02 -12.42
N GLY A 79 -10.62 5.73 -13.58
CA GLY A 79 -10.25 4.37 -13.93
C GLY A 79 -9.34 3.73 -12.87
N ARG A 80 -8.31 4.44 -12.40
CA ARG A 80 -7.34 3.89 -11.44
C ARG A 80 -7.92 3.65 -10.05
N VAL A 81 -8.68 4.60 -9.51
CA VAL A 81 -9.31 4.45 -8.19
C VAL A 81 -10.29 3.28 -8.19
N ILE A 82 -11.03 3.12 -9.28
CA ILE A 82 -11.90 1.96 -9.48
C ILE A 82 -11.10 0.65 -9.43
N LEU A 83 -9.91 0.58 -10.04
CA LEU A 83 -9.07 -0.64 -9.95
C LEU A 83 -8.64 -0.93 -8.52
N TYR A 84 -8.43 0.11 -7.73
CA TYR A 84 -8.09 -0.03 -6.32
C TYR A 84 -9.30 -0.27 -5.40
N ASP A 85 -10.55 -0.27 -5.89
CA ASP A 85 -11.76 -0.55 -5.10
C ASP A 85 -11.60 -1.85 -4.31
N ASN A 86 -11.09 -2.88 -4.98
CA ASN A 86 -10.84 -4.17 -4.36
C ASN A 86 -9.79 -4.08 -3.22
N ILE A 87 -8.68 -3.37 -3.43
CA ILE A 87 -7.66 -3.15 -2.39
C ILE A 87 -8.28 -2.40 -1.22
N ILE A 88 -9.03 -1.34 -1.52
CA ILE A 88 -9.69 -0.53 -0.50
C ILE A 88 -10.61 -1.44 0.29
N GLU A 89 -11.57 -2.13 -0.31
CA GLU A 89 -12.61 -2.91 0.38
C GLU A 89 -12.09 -4.13 1.14
N ASN A 90 -11.18 -4.92 0.55
CA ASN A 90 -10.87 -6.29 1.00
C ASN A 90 -9.50 -6.46 1.69
N SER A 91 -8.73 -5.38 1.90
CA SER A 91 -7.44 -5.47 2.61
C SER A 91 -7.62 -5.57 4.13
N ASP A 92 -6.87 -6.48 4.76
CA ASP A 92 -6.85 -6.65 6.22
C ASP A 92 -5.79 -5.76 6.87
N ALA A 93 -4.69 -5.49 6.17
CA ALA A 93 -3.61 -4.59 6.59
C ALA A 93 -2.95 -3.92 5.37
N VAL A 94 -2.27 -2.79 5.58
CA VAL A 94 -1.66 -2.03 4.48
C VAL A 94 -0.24 -1.57 4.78
N ILE A 95 0.64 -1.71 3.79
CA ILE A 95 1.97 -1.10 3.77
C ILE A 95 1.98 0.01 2.73
N ILE A 96 2.24 1.25 3.15
CA ILE A 96 2.30 2.44 2.30
C ILE A 96 3.73 2.92 2.23
N ILE A 97 4.30 2.92 1.03
CA ILE A 97 5.64 3.40 0.72
C ILE A 97 5.50 4.75 0.04
N ASN A 98 5.77 5.80 0.80
CA ASN A 98 5.70 7.17 0.29
C ASN A 98 6.99 7.51 -0.47
N GLU A 99 6.85 8.32 -1.51
CA GLU A 99 8.00 8.91 -2.19
C GLU A 99 8.77 9.84 -1.24
N ASN A 100 10.10 9.83 -1.35
CA ASN A 100 10.94 10.76 -0.63
C ASN A 100 10.91 12.12 -1.35
N THR A 101 9.88 12.92 -1.10
CA THR A 101 9.74 14.28 -1.65
C THR A 101 10.62 15.31 -0.92
N HIS A 102 11.49 14.88 0.00
CA HIS A 102 12.17 15.75 0.96
C HIS A 102 13.70 15.64 0.99
N THR A 103 14.35 15.06 -0.01
CA THR A 103 15.76 15.42 -0.22
C THR A 103 15.80 16.88 -0.61
N LYS A 104 16.24 17.73 0.32
CA LYS A 104 16.62 19.15 0.10
C LYS A 104 17.59 19.32 -1.08
N ASP A 105 18.22 18.22 -1.50
CA ASP A 105 19.16 18.12 -2.62
C ASP A 105 18.51 17.71 -3.95
N ASN A 106 17.20 17.42 -3.98
CA ASN A 106 16.45 17.45 -5.23
C ASN A 106 16.28 18.93 -5.57
N GLU A 107 17.30 19.52 -6.21
CA GLU A 107 17.17 20.82 -6.86
C GLU A 107 15.88 20.77 -7.68
N LYS A 108 14.90 21.58 -7.29
CA LYS A 108 13.74 21.84 -8.13
C LYS A 108 14.31 22.25 -9.47
N MET A 109 14.13 21.41 -10.49
CA MET A 109 14.77 21.63 -11.79
C MET A 109 14.35 23.00 -12.37
N TYR A 110 13.22 23.56 -11.91
CA TYR A 110 12.83 24.95 -12.10
C TYR A 110 12.05 25.51 -10.90
N ASP A 111 12.40 26.73 -10.45
CA ASP A 111 11.70 27.50 -9.40
C ASP A 111 10.23 27.86 -9.71
N THR A 112 9.67 27.41 -10.84
CA THR A 112 8.31 27.78 -11.29
C THR A 112 7.57 26.70 -12.09
N LEU A 113 8.10 25.47 -12.15
CA LEU A 113 7.38 24.35 -12.75
C LEU A 113 7.57 23.10 -11.88
N ASN A 114 6.59 22.82 -11.01
CA ASN A 114 6.48 21.49 -10.41
C ASN A 114 6.33 20.44 -11.53
N GLU A 115 6.65 19.18 -11.25
CA GLU A 115 6.50 17.98 -12.11
C GLU A 115 5.10 17.79 -12.76
N LEU A 116 4.19 18.72 -12.53
CA LEU A 116 2.77 18.76 -12.85
C LEU A 116 2.42 19.37 -14.22
N ILE A 117 3.36 19.75 -15.09
CA ILE A 117 3.04 20.44 -16.37
C ILE A 117 3.03 19.52 -17.60
N LEU A 118 3.29 18.22 -17.44
CA LEU A 118 3.08 17.24 -18.51
C LEU A 118 1.94 16.30 -18.10
N PHE A 119 0.79 16.49 -18.75
CA PHE A 119 -0.55 15.91 -18.54
C PHE A 119 -0.69 14.39 -18.28
N SER A 120 0.39 13.62 -18.18
CA SER A 120 0.33 12.17 -17.95
C SER A 120 0.46 11.75 -16.48
N CYS A 121 1.32 12.38 -15.68
CA CYS A 121 1.64 11.86 -14.33
C CYS A 121 0.71 12.36 -13.20
N ILE A 122 -0.02 13.45 -13.44
CA ILE A 122 -0.98 14.01 -12.46
C ILE A 122 -2.08 13.00 -12.13
N SER A 123 -2.54 12.24 -13.12
CA SER A 123 -3.60 11.25 -12.91
C SER A 123 -3.17 10.10 -12.00
N CYS A 124 -1.91 9.67 -12.09
CA CYS A 124 -1.35 8.64 -11.23
C CYS A 124 -1.19 9.16 -9.79
N HIS A 125 -0.62 10.36 -9.63
CA HIS A 125 -0.43 10.98 -8.33
C HIS A 125 -1.78 11.27 -7.64
N ASN A 126 -2.75 11.85 -8.35
CA ASN A 126 -4.08 12.11 -7.79
C ASN A 126 -4.82 10.82 -7.42
N ALA A 127 -4.71 9.77 -8.24
CA ALA A 127 -5.30 8.48 -7.90
C ALA A 127 -4.64 7.85 -6.66
N TYR A 128 -3.31 7.98 -6.53
CA TYR A 128 -2.57 7.57 -5.33
C TYR A 128 -3.05 8.35 -4.10
N GLU A 129 -3.17 9.67 -4.18
CA GLU A 129 -3.64 10.49 -3.06
C GLU A 129 -5.06 10.12 -2.62
N VAL A 130 -5.98 9.91 -3.56
CA VAL A 130 -7.34 9.42 -3.26
C VAL A 130 -7.30 8.05 -2.60
N LEU A 131 -6.50 7.11 -3.14
CA LEU A 131 -6.35 5.78 -2.57
C LEU A 131 -5.83 5.82 -1.12
N VAL A 132 -4.73 6.55 -0.88
CA VAL A 132 -4.13 6.68 0.44
C VAL A 132 -5.08 7.38 1.40
N HIS A 133 -5.81 8.40 0.95
CA HIS A 133 -6.84 9.06 1.75
C HIS A 133 -7.91 8.07 2.23
N GLU A 134 -8.46 7.26 1.33
CA GLU A 134 -9.50 6.29 1.67
C GLU A 134 -8.99 5.18 2.59
N ILE A 135 -7.76 4.70 2.37
CA ILE A 135 -7.14 3.71 3.26
C ILE A 135 -6.86 4.27 4.65
N ARG A 136 -6.42 5.52 4.76
CA ARG A 136 -6.20 6.17 6.07
C ARG A 136 -7.49 6.34 6.87
N ARG A 137 -8.64 6.42 6.19
CA ARG A 137 -9.97 6.45 6.82
C ARG A 137 -10.42 5.07 7.30
N LYS A 138 -9.87 3.99 6.75
CA LYS A 138 -10.12 2.63 7.23
C LYS A 138 -9.46 2.37 8.57
N LYS A 139 -10.13 1.56 9.38
CA LYS A 139 -9.61 1.01 10.63
C LYS A 139 -8.96 -0.33 10.33
N ILE A 140 -7.82 -0.28 9.65
CA ILE A 140 -6.96 -1.45 9.42
C ILE A 140 -5.52 -1.12 9.85
N PRO A 141 -4.74 -2.10 10.35
CA PRO A 141 -3.34 -1.90 10.70
C PRO A 141 -2.56 -1.37 9.50
N ARG A 142 -1.81 -0.29 9.71
CA ARG A 142 -1.06 0.37 8.64
C ARG A 142 0.39 0.66 9.02
N LEU A 143 1.27 0.40 8.07
CA LEU A 143 2.68 0.76 8.12
C LEU A 143 2.97 1.82 7.04
N GLU A 144 3.34 3.02 7.45
CA GLU A 144 3.77 4.08 6.53
C GLU A 144 5.30 4.24 6.56
N LEU A 145 5.94 4.07 5.40
CA LEU A 145 7.39 4.12 5.20
C LEU A 145 7.75 5.19 4.17
N THR A 146 9.01 5.58 4.16
CA THR A 146 9.61 6.37 3.07
C THR A 146 10.49 5.47 2.22
N LYS A 147 10.46 5.66 0.90
CA LYS A 147 11.35 4.95 -0.04
C LYS A 147 12.82 5.15 0.36
N PRO A 148 13.61 4.07 0.50
CA PRO A 148 15.02 4.16 0.88
C PRO A 148 15.85 4.74 -0.26
N SER A 149 16.82 5.59 0.09
CA SER A 149 17.75 6.24 -0.84
C SER A 149 19.21 5.80 -0.62
N SER A 150 19.51 5.21 0.54
CA SER A 150 20.81 4.61 0.87
C SER A 150 20.71 3.13 1.21
N ARG A 151 21.84 2.42 1.19
CA ARG A 151 21.90 1.00 1.58
C ARG A 151 21.48 0.79 3.04
N ASP A 152 21.91 1.67 3.94
CA ASP A 152 21.58 1.54 5.37
C ASP A 152 20.10 1.80 5.61
N GLU A 153 19.49 2.74 4.88
CA GLU A 153 18.03 2.94 4.87
C GLU A 153 17.29 1.74 4.30
N LEU A 154 17.81 1.08 3.27
CA LEU A 154 17.20 -0.12 2.71
C LEU A 154 17.18 -1.28 3.70
N ILE A 155 18.25 -1.45 4.49
CA ILE A 155 18.30 -2.49 5.53
C ILE A 155 17.21 -2.23 6.57
N LYS A 156 17.12 -0.99 7.09
CA LYS A 156 16.08 -0.59 8.04
C LYS A 156 14.67 -0.74 7.46
N PHE A 157 14.49 -0.36 6.20
CA PHE A 157 13.21 -0.50 5.50
C PHE A 157 12.73 -1.96 5.47
N ILE A 158 13.64 -2.91 5.22
CA ILE A 158 13.30 -4.35 5.23
C ILE A 158 13.03 -4.83 6.66
N GLU A 159 13.82 -4.42 7.64
CA GLU A 159 13.62 -4.75 9.06
C GLU A 159 12.24 -4.25 9.54
N ASP A 160 11.89 -3.00 9.23
CA ASP A 160 10.62 -2.37 9.60
C ASP A 160 9.42 -3.11 9.01
N ILE A 161 9.51 -3.55 7.75
CA ILE A 161 8.47 -4.35 7.11
C ILE A 161 8.36 -5.72 7.77
N THR A 162 9.50 -6.36 8.04
CA THR A 162 9.51 -7.71 8.62
C THR A 162 8.88 -7.69 10.01
N GLU A 163 9.28 -6.73 10.86
CA GLU A 163 8.72 -6.54 12.20
C GLU A 163 7.20 -6.30 12.15
N PHE A 164 6.73 -5.49 11.21
CA PHE A 164 5.29 -5.27 11.02
C PHE A 164 4.56 -6.55 10.61
N LEU A 165 5.10 -7.30 9.65
CA LEU A 165 4.51 -8.54 9.15
C LEU A 165 4.46 -9.66 10.19
N GLU A 166 5.44 -9.72 11.10
CA GLU A 166 5.46 -10.69 12.21
C GLU A 166 4.36 -10.42 13.23
N ASN A 167 4.06 -9.14 13.47
CA ASN A 167 3.13 -8.73 14.52
C ASN A 167 1.72 -8.40 14.00
N VAL A 168 1.49 -8.41 12.68
CA VAL A 168 0.27 -7.91 12.04
C VAL A 168 -1.03 -8.51 12.59
N GLU A 169 -1.02 -9.79 12.99
CA GLU A 169 -2.18 -10.49 13.55
C GLU A 169 -2.53 -10.04 14.99
N GLN A 170 -1.55 -9.49 15.71
CA GLN A 170 -1.68 -9.03 17.09
C GLN A 170 -1.94 -7.53 17.18
N LEU A 171 -1.78 -6.80 16.07
CA LEU A 171 -2.01 -5.36 16.04
C LEU A 171 -3.51 -5.05 16.11
N PRO A 172 -3.93 -4.05 16.91
CA PRO A 172 -5.31 -3.60 16.90
C PRO A 172 -5.65 -2.99 15.54
N GLU A 173 -6.91 -3.09 15.13
CA GLU A 173 -7.43 -2.59 13.84
C GLU A 173 -7.10 -1.10 13.57
N SER A 174 -6.86 -0.30 14.60
CA SER A 174 -6.50 1.12 14.46
C SER A 174 -5.00 1.41 14.60
N CYS A 175 -4.13 0.39 14.59
CA CYS A 175 -2.69 0.58 14.77
C CYS A 175 -2.07 1.29 13.56
N VAL A 176 -1.29 2.34 13.85
CA VAL A 176 -0.61 3.14 12.84
C VAL A 176 0.86 3.20 13.22
N VAL A 177 1.70 2.59 12.41
CA VAL A 177 3.15 2.68 12.54
C VAL A 177 3.64 3.62 11.45
N ASP A 178 3.97 4.87 11.81
CA ASP A 178 4.47 5.89 10.88
C ASP A 178 5.98 6.08 11.08
N LYS A 179 6.77 5.54 10.16
CA LYS A 179 8.25 5.61 10.19
C LYS A 179 8.80 6.54 9.11
N ARG A 180 8.00 7.49 8.60
CA ARG A 180 8.49 8.48 7.63
C ARG A 180 9.65 9.29 8.19
N ILE A 181 10.65 9.61 7.35
CA ILE A 181 11.86 10.38 7.76
C ILE A 181 11.40 11.72 8.38
N LYS A 182 11.54 11.82 9.71
CA LYS A 182 10.95 12.81 10.64
C LYS A 182 10.34 14.09 10.03
N SER A 183 9.01 14.18 10.14
CA SER A 183 8.42 15.10 11.12
C SER A 183 7.03 14.62 11.58
N CYS A 184 6.93 14.32 12.88
CA CYS A 184 5.73 13.97 13.65
C CYS A 184 5.12 12.56 13.50
N GLY A 185 5.12 11.82 14.61
CA GLY A 185 4.10 10.82 14.92
C GLY A 185 4.62 9.49 15.48
N ILE A 186 4.88 9.45 16.79
CA ILE A 186 5.09 8.26 17.65
C ILE A 186 6.27 7.35 17.26
N SER A 187 7.30 7.33 18.11
CA SER A 187 8.39 6.35 17.98
C SER A 187 7.94 4.96 18.45
N LEU A 188 8.44 3.89 17.83
CA LEU A 188 8.20 2.50 18.24
C LEU A 188 8.42 2.22 19.74
N ASP A 189 9.30 2.97 20.39
CA ASP A 189 9.51 2.88 21.84
C ASP A 189 8.19 3.13 22.62
N GLU A 190 7.36 4.08 22.15
CA GLU A 190 6.06 4.40 22.74
C GLU A 190 5.02 3.30 22.46
N VAL A 191 5.10 2.62 21.31
CA VAL A 191 4.25 1.45 20.99
C VAL A 191 4.61 0.26 21.90
N SER A 192 5.90 0.01 22.11
CA SER A 192 6.37 -1.04 23.03
C SER A 192 5.99 -0.78 24.50
N GLU A 193 5.86 0.49 24.90
CA GLU A 193 5.39 0.89 26.23
C GLU A 193 3.87 0.72 26.38
N ILE A 194 3.08 0.97 25.33
CA ILE A 194 1.64 0.68 25.30
C ILE A 194 1.40 -0.82 25.51
N PHE A 195 2.14 -1.69 24.80
CA PHE A 195 2.05 -3.15 24.97
C PHE A 195 2.44 -3.65 26.38
N LYS A 196 3.40 -3.00 27.06
CA LYS A 196 3.74 -3.32 28.46
C LYS A 196 2.68 -2.87 29.46
N SER A 197 1.93 -1.81 29.13
CA SER A 197 0.87 -1.30 30.01
C SER A 197 -0.40 -2.17 29.99
N ASP A 198 -0.75 -2.80 28.86
CA ASP A 198 -1.89 -3.72 28.77
C ASP A 198 -1.62 -5.07 29.48
N GLU A 199 -0.40 -5.61 29.41
CA GLU A 199 -0.04 -6.83 30.17
C GLU A 199 -0.10 -6.64 31.70
N THR A 200 0.07 -5.41 32.19
CA THR A 200 0.01 -5.11 33.63
C THR A 200 -1.42 -4.90 34.13
N LEU A 201 -2.37 -4.57 33.25
CA LEU A 201 -3.80 -4.52 33.53
C LEU A 201 -4.42 -5.93 33.60
N GLU A 202 -4.09 -6.82 32.65
CA GLU A 202 -4.58 -8.21 32.67
C GLU A 202 -4.08 -9.02 33.89
N LYS A 203 -2.91 -8.69 34.45
CA LYS A 203 -2.40 -9.33 35.67
C LYS A 203 -3.02 -8.80 36.97
N LYS A 204 -3.74 -7.66 36.91
CA LYS A 204 -4.40 -7.05 38.08
C LYS A 204 -5.83 -7.55 38.28
N ASP A 205 -6.50 -7.95 37.21
CA ASP A 205 -7.86 -8.52 37.25
C ASP A 205 -7.91 -10.04 37.50
N ARG A 206 -6.76 -10.69 37.75
CA ARG A 206 -6.66 -12.11 38.13
C ARG A 206 -6.10 -12.35 39.54
N ARG A 207 -6.31 -11.42 40.48
CA ARG A 207 -5.98 -11.62 41.91
C ARG A 207 -7.14 -11.30 42.82
#